data_AF-A0A259E1T3-F1
#
_entry.id   AF-A0A259E1T3-F1
#
_cell.length_a   1.000
_cell.length_b   1.000
_cell.length_c   1.000
_cell.angle_alpha   90.00
_cell.angle_beta   90.00
_cell.angle_gamma   90.00
#
_symmetry.space_group_name_H-M   'P 1'
#
loop_
_entity.id
_entity.type
_entity.pdbx_description
1 polymer ?
#
loop_
_entity_poly.entity_id
_entity_poly.type
_entity_poly.pdbx_seq_one_letter_code
_entity_poly.pdbx_strand_id
1 'polypeptide(L)'
;MAQVSNVLGRRAVLGGMASIGVMSVAGCATYPAFSLEEAVRRLLFLSSDRAFARLLAPGGFWDDSVTRLALPESIGNRGGVLARILTGPLMKDRLSRAFNDMAYDAAERAAPYVADTVRTIGVRDALALIRSSDPMAASAYLHQEMGTSLVEIMVPEFGDAIRVSREPLIGEVLGALTGVDIGGIANSLAIQADNAIFRAIGREEAAIRADPRSTNDPVLMTAFGLK
;
A
#
# COMPACT_ATOMS: atom_id res chain seq x y z
N MET A 1 31.31 -70.20 51.75
CA MET A 1 30.89 -70.04 53.16
C MET A 1 31.98 -69.29 53.91
N ALA A 2 31.56 -68.40 54.84
CA ALA A 2 32.34 -67.52 55.73
C ALA A 2 32.96 -66.27 55.07
N GLN A 3 32.34 -65.08 55.16
CA GLN A 3 32.29 -64.08 56.26
C GLN A 3 33.66 -63.49 56.64
N VAL A 4 33.93 -62.22 56.27
CA VAL A 4 33.81 -60.97 57.09
C VAL A 4 34.93 -60.91 58.15
N SER A 5 35.81 -59.90 58.16
CA SER A 5 35.61 -58.66 58.93
C SER A 5 36.74 -57.63 58.75
N ASN A 6 36.35 -56.34 58.79
CA ASN A 6 37.02 -55.22 59.52
C ASN A 6 38.37 -54.68 58.98
N VAL A 7 38.72 -53.38 59.02
CA VAL A 7 38.16 -52.21 59.73
C VAL A 7 38.89 -50.92 59.28
N LEU A 8 38.16 -49.79 59.32
CA LEU A 8 38.58 -48.38 59.48
C LEU A 8 39.62 -47.73 58.55
N GLY A 9 39.15 -46.66 57.88
CA GLY A 9 39.99 -45.62 57.27
C GLY A 9 39.20 -44.36 56.90
N ARG A 10 38.44 -43.78 57.84
CA ARG A 10 37.83 -42.44 57.71
C ARG A 10 38.93 -41.38 57.80
N ARG A 11 39.36 -40.82 56.66
CA ARG A 11 40.16 -39.59 56.41
C ARG A 11 40.67 -39.74 54.96
N ALA A 12 40.49 -38.85 53.99
CA ALA A 12 40.40 -37.42 54.03
C ALA A 12 39.57 -36.92 52.83
N VAL A 13 38.61 -36.04 53.14
CA VAL A 13 38.03 -35.09 52.20
C VAL A 13 38.99 -33.90 52.12
N LEU A 14 39.15 -33.34 50.93
CA LEU A 14 39.76 -32.04 50.55
C LEU A 14 40.99 -32.17 49.64
N GLY A 15 40.76 -31.90 48.35
CA GLY A 15 41.83 -31.56 47.42
C GLY A 15 41.38 -31.64 45.96
N GLY A 16 41.17 -30.48 45.32
CA GLY A 16 41.45 -30.38 43.88
C GLY A 16 40.34 -29.88 42.97
N MET A 17 40.20 -28.56 42.91
CA MET A 17 40.07 -27.75 41.69
C MET A 17 38.78 -27.86 40.86
N ALA A 18 38.01 -26.78 40.99
CA ALA A 18 36.96 -26.34 40.10
C ALA A 18 37.44 -26.23 38.64
N SER A 19 36.89 -27.08 37.77
CA SER A 19 36.72 -26.77 36.36
C SER A 19 35.31 -26.23 36.16
N ILE A 20 35.09 -24.97 36.55
CA ILE A 20 33.99 -24.18 36.00
C ILE A 20 34.34 -24.03 34.53
N GLY A 21 33.81 -24.93 33.70
CA GLY A 21 33.76 -24.73 32.26
C GLY A 21 32.97 -23.46 32.01
N VAL A 22 33.69 -22.36 31.83
CA VAL A 22 33.14 -21.08 31.43
C VAL A 22 32.44 -21.32 30.10
N MET A 23 31.12 -21.39 30.13
CA MET A 23 30.29 -21.21 28.95
C MET A 23 30.54 -19.80 28.44
N SER A 24 31.52 -19.64 27.57
CA SER A 24 31.59 -18.54 26.63
C SER A 24 30.57 -18.80 25.53
N VAL A 25 29.28 -18.75 25.88
CA VAL A 25 28.27 -18.37 24.90
C VAL A 25 28.58 -16.91 24.60
N ALA A 26 29.35 -16.69 23.54
CA ALA A 26 29.40 -15.42 22.85
C ALA A 26 28.01 -15.16 22.28
N GLY A 27 27.08 -14.80 23.17
CA GLY A 27 25.82 -14.18 22.84
C GLY A 27 26.13 -12.79 22.36
N CYS A 28 26.64 -12.67 21.14
CA CYS A 28 26.20 -11.58 20.30
C CYS A 28 24.69 -11.80 20.13
N ALA A 29 23.91 -11.33 21.10
CA ALA A 29 22.59 -10.81 20.84
C ALA A 29 22.81 -9.59 19.92
N THR A 30 23.15 -9.89 18.67
CA THR A 30 23.08 -8.96 17.57
C THR A 30 21.66 -8.42 17.64
N TYR A 31 21.55 -7.10 17.83
CA TYR A 31 20.35 -6.30 17.63
C TYR A 31 19.40 -6.98 16.65
N PRO A 32 18.07 -6.97 16.87
CA PRO A 32 17.15 -7.59 15.92
C PRO A 32 17.48 -7.02 14.54
N ALA A 33 18.16 -7.84 13.73
CA ALA A 33 18.51 -7.48 12.38
C ALA A 33 17.16 -7.47 11.70
N PHE A 34 16.58 -6.28 11.55
CA PHE A 34 15.32 -6.11 10.87
C PHE A 34 15.43 -6.82 9.52
N SER A 35 14.45 -7.66 9.20
CA SER A 35 14.46 -8.35 7.92
C SER A 35 14.25 -7.30 6.81
N LEU A 36 14.85 -7.53 5.64
CA LEU A 36 14.57 -6.68 4.48
C LEU A 36 13.08 -6.72 4.11
N GLU A 37 12.41 -7.85 4.37
CA GLU A 37 10.96 -7.97 4.22
C GLU A 37 10.21 -7.00 5.13
N GLU A 38 10.63 -6.86 6.39
CA GLU A 38 10.04 -5.89 7.32
C GLU A 38 10.30 -4.45 6.89
N ALA A 39 11.48 -4.17 6.31
CA ALA A 39 11.76 -2.86 5.72
C ALA A 39 10.82 -2.54 4.54
N VAL A 40 10.58 -3.52 3.64
CA VAL A 40 9.61 -3.35 2.54
C VAL A 40 8.19 -3.17 3.08
N ARG A 41 7.78 -3.94 4.07
CA ARG A 41 6.45 -3.82 4.68
C ARG A 41 6.24 -2.45 5.30
N ARG A 42 7.23 -1.94 6.05
CA ARG A 42 7.19 -0.59 6.65
C ARG A 42 7.17 0.50 5.59
N LEU A 43 7.96 0.34 4.53
CA LEU A 43 7.97 1.27 3.40
C LEU A 43 6.58 1.36 2.78
N LEU A 44 5.99 0.22 2.44
CA LEU A 44 4.65 0.12 1.86
C LEU A 44 3.57 0.67 2.79
N PHE A 45 3.68 0.38 4.08
CA PHE A 45 2.72 0.86 5.06
C PHE A 45 2.77 2.39 5.14
N LEU A 46 3.96 2.96 5.31
CA LEU A 46 4.14 4.40 5.42
C LEU A 46 3.81 5.14 4.12
N SER A 47 4.16 4.58 2.95
CA SER A 47 3.83 5.18 1.66
C SER A 47 2.32 5.15 1.41
N SER A 48 1.64 4.04 1.73
CA SER A 48 0.19 3.91 1.59
C SER A 48 -0.54 4.85 2.53
N ASP A 49 -0.15 4.88 3.81
CA ASP A 49 -0.74 5.73 4.83
C ASP A 49 -0.64 7.22 4.44
N ARG A 50 0.55 7.69 4.05
CA ARG A 50 0.75 9.08 3.59
C ARG A 50 -0.03 9.39 2.32
N ALA A 51 -0.09 8.45 1.37
CA ALA A 51 -0.82 8.64 0.12
C ALA A 51 -2.32 8.79 0.37
N PHE A 52 -2.93 7.90 1.17
CA PHE A 52 -4.34 8.01 1.55
C PHE A 52 -4.61 9.26 2.38
N ALA A 53 -3.72 9.63 3.30
CA ALA A 53 -3.86 10.88 4.06
C ALA A 53 -3.91 12.13 3.15
N ARG A 54 -3.17 12.13 2.02
CA ARG A 54 -3.26 13.22 1.03
C ARG A 54 -4.49 13.12 0.14
N LEU A 55 -4.79 11.92 -0.37
CA LEU A 55 -5.94 11.70 -1.27
C LEU A 55 -7.27 12.02 -0.58
N LEU A 56 -7.38 11.67 0.70
CA LEU A 56 -8.57 11.90 1.54
C LEU A 56 -8.56 13.26 2.26
N ALA A 57 -7.57 14.12 1.99
CA ALA A 57 -7.65 15.51 2.38
C ALA A 57 -8.69 16.25 1.50
N PRO A 58 -9.28 17.34 1.97
CA PRO A 58 -10.13 18.18 1.13
C PRO A 58 -9.39 18.60 -0.15
N GLY A 59 -9.93 18.24 -1.31
CA GLY A 59 -9.30 18.51 -2.61
C GLY A 59 -8.20 17.53 -3.05
N GLY A 60 -7.92 16.46 -2.30
CA GLY A 60 -6.80 15.55 -2.56
C GLY A 60 -6.78 14.91 -3.96
N PHE A 61 -7.93 14.44 -4.46
CA PHE A 61 -8.07 13.95 -5.84
C PHE A 61 -8.09 15.07 -6.89
N TRP A 62 -8.40 16.29 -6.47
CA TRP A 62 -8.63 17.46 -7.33
C TRP A 62 -7.38 18.26 -7.66
N ASP A 63 -6.60 18.53 -6.62
CA ASP A 63 -5.46 19.43 -6.64
C ASP A 63 -4.21 18.77 -7.20
N ASP A 64 -4.18 17.43 -7.21
CA ASP A 64 -3.11 16.66 -7.82
C ASP A 64 -3.50 16.22 -9.25
N SER A 65 -2.87 16.88 -10.22
CA SER A 65 -3.04 16.60 -11.65
C SER A 65 -2.64 15.17 -12.03
N VAL A 66 -1.86 14.48 -11.19
CA VAL A 66 -1.43 13.09 -11.39
C VAL A 66 -2.51 12.10 -10.95
N THR A 67 -3.46 12.50 -10.10
CA THR A 67 -4.53 11.62 -9.57
C THR A 67 -5.91 11.95 -10.11
N ARG A 68 -6.06 13.08 -10.79
CA ARG A 68 -7.32 13.50 -11.39
C ARG A 68 -7.87 12.44 -12.34
N LEU A 69 -9.12 12.02 -12.12
CA LEU A 69 -9.81 11.12 -13.04
C LEU A 69 -10.17 11.85 -14.33
N ALA A 70 -9.84 11.23 -15.47
CA ALA A 70 -10.27 11.69 -16.77
C ALA A 70 -11.69 11.20 -17.07
N LEU A 71 -12.41 11.95 -17.92
CA LEU A 71 -13.69 11.49 -18.43
C LEU A 71 -13.49 10.17 -19.19
N PRO A 72 -14.23 9.10 -18.86
CA PRO A 72 -14.18 7.85 -19.61
C PRO A 72 -14.39 8.08 -21.11
N GLU A 73 -13.57 7.44 -21.95
CA GLU A 73 -13.65 7.59 -23.41
C GLU A 73 -15.03 7.20 -23.97
N SER A 74 -15.75 6.32 -23.27
CA SER A 74 -17.12 5.93 -23.58
C SER A 74 -18.11 7.10 -23.59
N ILE A 75 -17.84 8.17 -22.82
CA ILE A 75 -18.60 9.41 -22.79
C ILE A 75 -18.14 10.37 -23.91
N GLY A 76 -16.85 10.34 -24.27
CA GLY A 76 -16.25 11.23 -25.28
C GLY A 76 -16.47 10.81 -26.74
N ASN A 77 -16.52 9.49 -27.03
CA ASN A 77 -16.49 8.96 -28.39
C ASN A 77 -17.88 8.65 -28.99
N ARG A 78 -18.97 8.73 -28.23
CA ARG A 78 -20.33 8.55 -28.77
C ARG A 78 -20.84 9.90 -29.32
N GLY A 79 -20.30 10.22 -30.50
CA GLY A 79 -20.34 11.53 -31.14
C GLY A 79 -21.73 12.12 -31.38
N GLY A 80 -21.89 13.38 -30.98
CA GLY A 80 -23.03 14.24 -31.29
C GLY A 80 -22.76 15.70 -30.87
N VAL A 81 -23.64 16.62 -31.27
CA VAL A 81 -23.60 18.03 -30.82
C VAL A 81 -23.68 18.13 -29.29
N LEU A 82 -24.44 17.21 -28.66
CA LEU A 82 -24.52 17.05 -27.22
C LEU A 82 -23.19 16.63 -26.60
N ALA A 83 -22.45 15.68 -27.19
CA ALA A 83 -21.09 15.34 -26.73
C ALA A 83 -20.15 16.57 -26.79
N ARG A 84 -20.30 17.44 -27.80
CA ARG A 84 -19.50 18.68 -27.94
C ARG A 84 -19.83 19.74 -26.88
N ILE A 85 -21.10 19.84 -26.48
CA ILE A 85 -21.55 20.72 -25.40
C ILE A 85 -21.12 20.15 -24.04
N LEU A 86 -21.26 18.82 -23.87
CA LEU A 86 -20.83 18.09 -22.67
C LEU A 86 -19.31 18.04 -22.50
N THR A 87 -18.56 18.23 -23.58
CA THR A 87 -17.09 18.32 -23.59
C THR A 87 -16.56 19.76 -23.55
N GLY A 88 -17.43 20.77 -23.40
CA GLY A 88 -17.03 22.15 -23.14
C GLY A 88 -16.21 22.27 -21.84
N PRO A 89 -15.25 23.21 -21.73
CA PRO A 89 -14.34 23.30 -20.57
C PRO A 89 -15.07 23.38 -19.22
N LEU A 90 -16.15 24.16 -19.15
CA LEU A 90 -16.96 24.31 -17.93
C LEU A 90 -17.70 23.02 -17.54
N MET A 91 -18.14 22.24 -18.53
CA MET A 91 -18.89 21.01 -18.28
C MET A 91 -17.96 19.87 -17.88
N LYS A 92 -16.80 19.78 -18.54
CA LYS A 92 -15.72 18.87 -18.15
C LYS A 92 -15.27 19.10 -16.71
N ASP A 93 -15.14 20.36 -16.31
CA ASP A 93 -14.72 20.72 -14.95
C ASP A 93 -15.74 20.25 -13.90
N ARG A 94 -17.04 20.47 -14.14
CA ARG A 94 -18.10 20.01 -13.22
C ARG A 94 -18.24 18.48 -13.17
N LEU A 95 -18.18 17.80 -14.32
CA LEU A 95 -18.22 16.34 -14.36
C LEU A 95 -16.98 15.72 -13.70
N SER A 96 -15.80 16.29 -13.96
CA SER A 96 -14.59 15.90 -13.24
C SER A 96 -14.76 16.14 -11.74
N ARG A 97 -15.46 17.21 -11.31
CA ARG A 97 -15.75 17.44 -9.89
C ARG A 97 -16.54 16.30 -9.28
N ALA A 98 -17.68 15.98 -9.87
CA ALA A 98 -18.51 14.89 -9.42
C ALA A 98 -17.75 13.54 -9.40
N PHE A 99 -16.94 13.24 -10.42
CA PHE A 99 -16.17 11.99 -10.43
C PHE A 99 -15.04 11.94 -9.40
N ASN A 100 -14.40 13.06 -9.09
CA ASN A 100 -13.39 13.09 -8.02
C ASN A 100 -14.04 12.97 -6.63
N ASP A 101 -15.26 13.46 -6.43
CA ASP A 101 -16.02 13.20 -5.19
C ASP A 101 -16.32 11.70 -5.05
N MET A 102 -16.72 11.04 -6.14
CA MET A 102 -16.90 9.58 -6.14
C MET A 102 -15.58 8.84 -5.91
N ALA A 103 -14.46 9.37 -6.42
CA ALA A 103 -13.13 8.81 -6.20
C ALA A 103 -12.69 8.91 -4.75
N TYR A 104 -13.07 9.98 -4.05
CA TYR A 104 -12.86 10.12 -2.62
C TYR A 104 -13.55 8.99 -1.85
N ASP A 105 -14.86 8.78 -2.09
CA ASP A 105 -15.63 7.73 -1.42
C ASP A 105 -15.06 6.33 -1.73
N ALA A 106 -14.69 6.09 -2.99
CA ALA A 106 -14.05 4.84 -3.40
C ALA A 106 -12.68 4.63 -2.73
N ALA A 107 -11.87 5.69 -2.58
CA ALA A 107 -10.57 5.63 -1.93
C ALA A 107 -10.69 5.44 -0.40
N GLU A 108 -11.68 6.04 0.23
CA GLU A 108 -11.99 5.85 1.66
C GLU A 108 -12.32 4.38 1.93
N ARG A 109 -13.16 3.78 1.08
CA ARG A 109 -13.48 2.34 1.13
C ARG A 109 -12.26 1.45 0.84
N ALA A 110 -11.38 1.87 -0.07
CA ALA A 110 -10.21 1.11 -0.51
C ALA A 110 -9.05 1.10 0.51
N ALA A 111 -8.88 2.18 1.28
CA ALA A 111 -7.78 2.35 2.23
C ALA A 111 -7.56 1.16 3.19
N PRO A 112 -8.59 0.62 3.89
CA PRO A 112 -8.40 -0.54 4.77
C PRO A 112 -7.92 -1.79 4.03
N TYR A 113 -8.37 -2.02 2.79
CA TYR A 113 -7.96 -3.19 2.01
C TYR A 113 -6.48 -3.13 1.59
N VAL A 114 -5.99 -1.95 1.20
CA VAL A 114 -4.56 -1.75 0.93
C VAL A 114 -3.75 -1.95 2.20
N ALA A 115 -4.19 -1.36 3.32
CA ALA A 115 -3.50 -1.49 4.61
C ALA A 115 -3.42 -2.95 5.08
N ASP A 116 -4.52 -3.71 4.95
CA ASP A 116 -4.55 -5.14 5.29
C ASP A 116 -3.67 -5.97 4.37
N THR A 117 -3.69 -5.68 3.06
CA THR A 117 -2.80 -6.35 2.11
C THR A 117 -1.34 -6.12 2.48
N VAL A 118 -0.94 -4.89 2.76
CA VAL A 118 0.43 -4.56 3.19
C VAL A 118 0.83 -5.33 4.46
N ARG A 119 -0.09 -5.55 5.40
CA ARG A 119 0.20 -6.33 6.62
C ARG A 119 0.45 -7.80 6.32
N THR A 120 -0.29 -8.38 5.37
CA THR A 120 -0.26 -9.82 5.10
C THR A 120 0.59 -10.23 3.89
N ILE A 121 1.05 -9.26 3.09
CA ILE A 121 1.83 -9.52 1.88
C ILE A 121 3.10 -10.29 2.23
N GLY A 122 3.33 -11.39 1.52
CA GLY A 122 4.62 -12.07 1.52
C GLY A 122 5.55 -11.31 0.59
N VAL A 123 6.70 -10.85 1.07
CA VAL A 123 7.62 -10.06 0.25
C VAL A 123 8.62 -10.98 -0.44
N ARG A 124 8.51 -11.09 -1.76
CA ARG A 124 9.46 -11.86 -2.57
C ARG A 124 10.68 -11.01 -2.91
N ASP A 125 11.87 -11.57 -2.68
CA ASP A 125 13.15 -10.96 -3.05
C ASP A 125 13.29 -9.51 -2.54
N ALA A 126 13.08 -9.32 -1.22
CA ALA A 126 13.05 -8.00 -0.59
C ALA A 126 14.31 -7.15 -0.85
N LEU A 127 15.46 -7.79 -1.06
CA LEU A 127 16.70 -7.10 -1.42
C LEU A 127 16.58 -6.39 -2.78
N ALA A 128 15.99 -7.06 -3.77
CA ALA A 128 15.77 -6.49 -5.09
C ALA A 128 14.82 -5.28 -5.03
N LEU A 129 13.76 -5.35 -4.21
CA LEU A 129 12.84 -4.22 -4.01
C LEU A 129 13.53 -3.03 -3.36
N ILE A 130 14.29 -3.24 -2.28
CA ILE A 130 15.00 -2.16 -1.58
C ILE A 130 16.08 -1.52 -2.46
N ARG A 131 16.84 -2.33 -3.21
CA ARG A 131 17.95 -1.85 -4.07
C ARG A 131 17.53 -1.49 -5.50
N SER A 132 16.25 -1.59 -5.83
CA SER A 132 15.77 -1.26 -7.16
C SER A 132 16.14 0.17 -7.56
N SER A 133 16.53 0.33 -8.83
CA SER A 133 16.70 1.64 -9.45
C SER A 133 15.37 2.34 -9.73
N ASP A 134 14.27 1.58 -9.77
CA ASP A 134 12.92 2.14 -9.86
C ASP A 134 12.47 2.68 -8.49
N PRO A 135 12.17 3.99 -8.38
CA PRO A 135 11.76 4.60 -7.12
C PRO A 135 10.37 4.16 -6.63
N MET A 136 9.59 3.44 -7.45
CA MET A 136 8.24 2.96 -7.13
C MET A 136 8.18 1.41 -7.09
N ALA A 137 9.32 0.74 -7.00
CA ALA A 137 9.40 -0.71 -7.14
C ALA A 137 8.55 -1.48 -6.12
N ALA A 138 8.49 -1.05 -4.86
CA ALA A 138 7.69 -1.72 -3.86
C ALA A 138 6.19 -1.49 -4.11
N SER A 139 5.79 -0.29 -4.49
CA SER A 139 4.40 0.07 -4.81
C SER A 139 3.91 -0.69 -6.04
N ALA A 140 4.75 -0.82 -7.07
CA ALA A 140 4.46 -1.64 -8.24
C ALA A 140 4.32 -3.12 -7.87
N TYR A 141 5.18 -3.62 -6.97
CA TYR A 141 5.07 -4.97 -6.43
C TYR A 141 3.74 -5.18 -5.67
N LEU A 142 3.36 -4.24 -4.79
CA LEU A 142 2.09 -4.28 -4.08
C LEU A 142 0.90 -4.28 -5.05
N HIS A 143 0.93 -3.42 -6.06
CA HIS A 143 -0.13 -3.35 -7.08
C HIS A 143 -0.28 -4.68 -7.82
N GLN A 144 0.85 -5.29 -8.18
CA GLN A 144 0.87 -6.60 -8.84
C GLN A 144 0.30 -7.71 -7.96
N GLU A 145 0.66 -7.75 -6.68
CA GLU A 145 0.15 -8.75 -5.73
C GLU A 145 -1.35 -8.56 -5.43
N MET A 146 -1.86 -7.33 -5.47
CA MET A 146 -3.30 -7.03 -5.35
C MET A 146 -4.09 -7.37 -6.62
N GLY A 147 -3.44 -7.42 -7.79
CA GLY A 147 -4.11 -7.71 -9.06
C GLY A 147 -5.29 -6.78 -9.31
N THR A 148 -6.47 -7.35 -9.56
CA THR A 148 -7.72 -6.62 -9.81
C THR A 148 -8.57 -6.38 -8.56
N SER A 149 -8.15 -6.85 -7.38
CA SER A 149 -8.99 -6.84 -6.18
C SER A 149 -9.43 -5.44 -5.78
N LEU A 150 -8.56 -4.43 -5.92
CA LEU A 150 -8.92 -3.05 -5.61
C LEU A 150 -9.99 -2.52 -6.57
N VAL A 151 -9.84 -2.78 -7.87
CA VAL A 151 -10.83 -2.41 -8.90
C VAL A 151 -12.17 -3.07 -8.60
N GLU A 152 -12.20 -4.37 -8.31
CA GLU A 152 -13.42 -5.13 -8.01
C GLU A 152 -14.20 -4.55 -6.82
N ILE A 153 -13.50 -4.03 -5.82
CA ILE A 153 -14.09 -3.36 -4.66
C ILE A 153 -14.65 -1.99 -5.05
N MET A 154 -13.99 -1.25 -5.94
CA MET A 154 -14.39 0.11 -6.33
C MET A 154 -15.50 0.16 -7.38
N VAL A 155 -15.64 -0.85 -8.26
CA VAL A 155 -16.71 -0.88 -9.27
C VAL A 155 -18.11 -0.67 -8.68
N PRO A 156 -18.56 -1.41 -7.64
CA PRO A 156 -19.89 -1.18 -7.08
C PRO A 156 -20.04 0.23 -6.50
N GLU A 157 -18.99 0.80 -5.92
CA GLU A 157 -19.00 2.17 -5.37
C GLU A 157 -19.29 3.21 -6.44
N PHE A 158 -18.56 3.17 -7.55
CA PHE A 158 -18.84 4.06 -8.66
C PHE A 158 -20.22 3.82 -9.27
N GLY A 159 -20.66 2.56 -9.38
CA GLY A 159 -21.99 2.21 -9.89
C GLY A 159 -23.12 2.80 -9.06
N ASP A 160 -23.00 2.71 -7.73
CA ASP A 160 -23.97 3.24 -6.79
C ASP A 160 -23.92 4.77 -6.74
N ALA A 161 -22.72 5.35 -6.72
CA ALA A 161 -22.53 6.80 -6.72
C ALA A 161 -23.09 7.45 -7.99
N ILE A 162 -22.92 6.83 -9.17
CA ILE A 162 -23.55 7.29 -10.42
C ILE A 162 -25.07 7.24 -10.33
N ARG A 163 -25.64 6.16 -9.76
CA ARG A 163 -27.10 5.94 -9.69
C ARG A 163 -27.78 6.89 -8.72
N VAL A 164 -27.13 7.21 -7.60
CA VAL A 164 -27.69 8.06 -6.53
C VAL A 164 -27.26 9.52 -6.69
N SER A 165 -26.38 9.83 -7.64
CA SER A 165 -25.89 11.19 -7.87
C SER A 165 -27.03 12.17 -8.08
N ARG A 166 -26.96 13.28 -7.34
CA ARG A 166 -27.86 14.43 -7.50
C ARG A 166 -27.31 15.47 -8.48
N GLU A 167 -26.14 15.22 -9.06
CA GLU A 167 -25.54 16.12 -10.04
C GLU A 167 -26.40 16.13 -11.31
N PRO A 168 -27.07 17.25 -11.65
CA PRO A 168 -27.97 17.30 -12.79
C PRO A 168 -27.28 16.92 -14.09
N LEU A 169 -25.99 17.23 -14.21
CA LEU A 169 -25.17 16.92 -15.37
C LEU A 169 -24.96 15.42 -15.57
N ILE A 170 -24.84 14.64 -14.48
CA ILE A 170 -24.76 13.18 -14.60
C ILE A 170 -26.09 12.65 -15.12
N GLY A 171 -27.22 13.13 -14.61
CA GLY A 171 -28.55 12.79 -15.14
C GLY A 171 -28.74 13.16 -16.61
N GLU A 172 -28.28 14.35 -17.02
CA GLU A 172 -28.35 14.82 -18.40
C GLU A 172 -27.46 13.98 -19.34
N VAL A 173 -26.23 13.66 -18.93
CA VAL A 173 -25.32 12.78 -19.70
C VAL A 173 -25.95 11.39 -19.85
N LEU A 174 -26.46 10.81 -18.77
CA LEU A 174 -27.08 9.49 -18.78
C LEU A 174 -28.37 9.45 -19.60
N GLY A 175 -29.18 10.52 -19.58
CA GLY A 175 -30.42 10.62 -20.34
C GLY A 175 -30.23 10.96 -21.82
N ALA A 176 -29.19 11.72 -22.15
CA ALA A 176 -28.85 12.07 -23.54
C ALA A 176 -28.23 10.91 -24.32
N LEU A 177 -27.60 9.97 -23.61
CA LEU A 177 -26.99 8.77 -24.17
C LEU A 177 -28.01 7.62 -24.08
N THR A 178 -28.58 7.20 -25.21
CA THR A 178 -29.40 5.97 -25.22
C THR A 178 -28.50 4.75 -24.99
N GLY A 179 -28.89 3.84 -24.09
CA GLY A 179 -28.14 2.61 -23.79
C GLY A 179 -26.80 2.84 -23.07
N VAL A 180 -26.76 3.70 -22.04
CA VAL A 180 -25.55 3.83 -21.21
C VAL A 180 -25.26 2.55 -20.45
N ASP A 181 -24.05 2.05 -20.66
CA ASP A 181 -23.47 1.00 -19.84
C ASP A 181 -22.86 1.63 -18.57
N ILE A 182 -23.69 1.77 -17.53
CA ILE A 182 -23.26 2.30 -16.23
C ILE A 182 -22.17 1.41 -15.63
N GLY A 183 -22.26 0.09 -15.84
CA GLY A 183 -21.24 -0.86 -15.39
C GLY A 183 -19.89 -0.59 -16.06
N GLY A 184 -19.87 -0.35 -17.37
CA GLY A 184 -18.68 0.02 -18.12
C GLY A 184 -18.06 1.35 -17.68
N ILE A 185 -18.89 2.37 -17.37
CA ILE A 185 -18.42 3.65 -16.81
C ILE A 185 -17.82 3.43 -15.42
N ALA A 186 -18.53 2.72 -14.54
CA ALA A 186 -18.07 2.43 -13.19
C ALA A 186 -16.75 1.65 -13.21
N ASN A 187 -16.61 0.65 -14.07
CA ASN A 187 -15.37 -0.09 -14.27
C ASN A 187 -14.23 0.80 -14.77
N SER A 188 -14.49 1.70 -15.72
CA SER A 188 -13.48 2.65 -16.20
C SER A 188 -13.03 3.61 -15.10
N LEU A 189 -13.95 4.15 -14.30
CA LEU A 189 -13.63 5.02 -13.17
C LEU A 189 -12.85 4.27 -12.09
N ALA A 190 -13.23 3.03 -11.78
CA ALA A 190 -12.52 2.17 -10.82
C ALA A 190 -11.08 1.91 -11.26
N ILE A 191 -10.84 1.55 -12.53
CA ILE A 191 -9.48 1.37 -13.07
C ILE A 191 -8.69 2.68 -12.99
N GLN A 192 -9.30 3.82 -13.29
CA GLN A 192 -8.60 5.11 -13.18
C GLN A 192 -8.26 5.47 -11.73
N ALA A 193 -9.18 5.21 -10.79
CA ALA A 193 -8.98 5.45 -9.36
C ALA A 193 -7.89 4.53 -8.79
N ASP A 194 -7.90 3.25 -9.15
CA ASP A 194 -6.84 2.27 -8.82
C ASP A 194 -5.46 2.79 -9.23
N ASN A 195 -5.33 3.17 -10.51
CA ASN A 195 -4.07 3.72 -11.03
C ASN A 195 -3.68 5.04 -10.34
N ALA A 196 -4.65 5.91 -10.02
CA ALA A 196 -4.38 7.15 -9.32
C ALA A 196 -3.87 6.90 -7.89
N ILE A 197 -4.48 5.97 -7.16
CA ILE A 197 -4.07 5.54 -5.82
C ILE A 197 -2.64 5.00 -5.87
N PHE A 198 -2.35 4.02 -6.74
CA PHE A 198 -1.01 3.44 -6.80
C PHE A 198 0.07 4.41 -7.28
N ARG A 199 -0.27 5.36 -8.16
CA ARG A 199 0.63 6.49 -8.46
C ARG A 199 0.90 7.35 -7.23
N ALA A 200 -0.08 7.60 -6.38
CA ALA A 200 0.11 8.37 -5.15
C ALA A 200 0.99 7.62 -4.14
N ILE A 201 0.76 6.32 -3.95
CA ILE A 201 1.59 5.46 -3.10
C ILE A 201 3.03 5.43 -3.62
N GLY A 202 3.22 5.27 -4.94
CA GLY A 202 4.55 5.30 -5.57
C GLY A 202 5.27 6.64 -5.39
N ARG A 203 4.56 7.77 -5.44
CA ARG A 203 5.16 9.10 -5.15
C ARG A 203 5.67 9.18 -3.71
N GLU A 204 4.91 8.67 -2.74
CA GLU A 204 5.35 8.63 -1.34
C GLU A 204 6.52 7.68 -1.13
N GLU A 205 6.53 6.52 -1.78
CA GLU A 205 7.68 5.61 -1.77
C GLU A 205 8.94 6.31 -2.32
N ALA A 206 8.82 6.96 -3.48
CA ALA A 206 9.91 7.70 -4.09
C ALA A 206 10.45 8.79 -3.15
N ALA A 207 9.57 9.52 -2.48
CA ALA A 207 9.94 10.55 -1.50
C ALA A 207 10.68 9.94 -0.30
N ILE A 208 10.20 8.81 0.23
CA ILE A 208 10.87 8.09 1.32
C ILE A 208 12.25 7.59 0.90
N ARG A 209 12.39 7.04 -0.32
CA ARG A 209 13.69 6.59 -0.85
C ARG A 209 14.67 7.75 -1.05
N ALA A 210 14.17 8.94 -1.43
CA ALA A 210 14.98 10.13 -1.63
C ALA A 210 15.49 10.73 -0.31
N ASP A 211 14.65 10.74 0.74
CA ASP A 211 15.04 11.15 2.08
C ASP A 211 14.51 10.20 3.17
N PRO A 212 15.22 9.08 3.42
CA PRO A 212 14.82 8.11 4.43
C PRO A 212 14.80 8.69 5.85
N ARG A 213 15.56 9.76 6.11
CA ARG A 213 15.65 10.38 7.45
C ARG A 213 14.34 11.08 7.82
N SER A 214 13.60 11.59 6.84
CA SER A 214 12.28 12.19 7.04
C SER A 214 11.24 11.24 7.63
N THR A 215 11.49 9.92 7.59
CA THR A 215 10.58 8.92 8.15
C THR A 215 10.68 8.80 9.67
N ASN A 216 11.82 9.18 10.26
CA ASN A 216 12.19 8.85 11.65
C ASN A 216 12.07 7.35 11.99
N ASP A 217 12.04 6.47 10.97
CA ASP A 217 12.02 5.02 11.17
C ASP A 217 13.45 4.47 11.04
N PRO A 218 14.04 3.92 12.13
CA PRO A 218 15.41 3.41 12.10
C PRO A 218 15.57 2.25 11.11
N VAL A 219 14.52 1.46 10.84
CA VAL A 219 14.55 0.37 9.86
C VAL A 219 14.68 0.92 8.45
N LEU A 220 13.84 1.89 8.07
CA LEU A 220 13.88 2.49 6.74
C LEU A 220 15.17 3.30 6.53
N MET A 221 15.59 4.05 7.53
CA MET A 221 16.85 4.80 7.51
C MET A 221 18.05 3.89 7.30
N THR A 222 18.06 2.72 7.94
CA THR A 222 19.16 1.76 7.78
C THR A 222 19.07 1.01 6.45
N ALA A 223 17.87 0.57 6.05
CA ALA A 223 17.66 -0.15 4.79
C ALA A 223 18.11 0.66 3.56
N PHE A 224 17.85 1.97 3.55
CA PHE A 224 18.25 2.87 2.45
C PHE A 224 19.57 3.62 2.69
N GLY A 225 20.11 3.58 3.91
CA GLY A 225 21.42 4.16 4.25
C GLY A 225 22.62 3.32 3.79
N LEU A 226 22.39 2.04 3.47
CA LEU A 226 23.35 1.13 2.88
C LEU A 226 23.45 1.34 1.35
N LYS A 227 23.95 2.50 0.92
CA LYS A 227 24.31 2.73 -0.50
C LYS A 227 25.76 2.37 -0.76
#